data_AF-A0A1H7EYU0-F1
#
_entry.id   AF-A0A1H7EYU0-F1
#
_cell.length_a   1.000
_cell.length_b   1.000
_cell.length_c   1.000
_cell.angle_alpha   90.00
_cell.angle_beta   90.00
_cell.angle_gamma   90.00
#
_symmetry.space_group_name_H-M   'P 1'
#
loop_
_entity.id
_entity.type
_entity.pdbx_description
1 polymer ?
#
loop_
_entity_poly.entity_id
_entity_poly.type
_entity_poly.pdbx_seq_one_letter_code
_entity_poly.pdbx_strand_id
1 'polypeptide(L)'
;MVTSQLRCLVALGQARHLGRAAQATQVSQLELSEAIRALEEEYGHALLEPGPRAGGFQGFTPQGEQVLAWARSFLQHGEDLRRELHAVQQESAIAPLLERRSVSPKRLRAPGPGAEHIDLILQAALRAPDHGGLHPWRVVEFREAQRAALAERFEAEKRRRDPLASPADLRRAREHATRPPVLLAFIVVPRARSKVPAREQWLSAGAALGNLLNAAHQLGFGAIMLSGERCFDPVLSAELGVKPEEFLAGFVSLGSVVEAPPPRSHALPGQVWSAWVPSAIPRAAAQADPFRQPADPLNLNSNLNLDIANDKT
;
A
#
# COMPACT_ATOMS: atom_id res chain seq x y z
N MET A 1 -19.58 -27.67 17.80
CA MET A 1 -20.90 -28.32 17.60
C MET A 1 -22.02 -27.29 17.52
N VAL A 2 -22.20 -26.42 18.51
CA VAL A 2 -23.34 -25.46 18.59
C VAL A 2 -23.46 -24.48 17.40
N THR A 3 -22.36 -24.03 16.78
CA THR A 3 -22.40 -22.98 15.75
C THR A 3 -23.13 -23.39 14.46
N SER A 4 -23.04 -24.66 14.05
CA SER A 4 -23.71 -25.16 12.83
C SER A 4 -25.22 -25.24 13.01
N GLN A 5 -25.65 -25.67 14.20
CA GLN A 5 -27.06 -25.78 14.56
C GLN A 5 -27.71 -24.40 14.67
N LEU A 6 -27.05 -23.44 15.33
CA LEU A 6 -27.52 -22.06 15.39
C LEU A 6 -27.61 -21.40 14.01
N ARG A 7 -26.67 -21.70 13.09
CA ARG A 7 -26.74 -21.24 11.69
C ARG A 7 -27.97 -21.79 10.98
N CYS A 8 -28.30 -23.07 11.17
CA CYS A 8 -29.50 -23.69 10.62
C CYS A 8 -30.78 -23.03 11.16
N LEU A 9 -30.85 -22.76 12.47
CA LEU A 9 -31.97 -22.04 13.09
C LEU A 9 -32.13 -20.62 12.53
N VAL A 10 -31.03 -19.86 12.40
CA VAL A 10 -31.05 -18.52 11.82
C VAL A 10 -31.47 -18.53 10.35
N ALA A 11 -30.96 -19.47 9.56
CA ALA A 11 -31.35 -19.64 8.17
C ALA A 11 -32.83 -19.99 8.02
N LEU A 12 -33.37 -20.83 8.91
CA LEU A 12 -34.81 -21.10 8.96
C LEU A 12 -35.60 -19.84 9.32
N GLY A 13 -35.10 -19.03 10.25
CA GLY A 13 -35.68 -17.74 10.62
C GLY A 13 -35.77 -16.74 9.46
N GLN A 14 -34.77 -16.73 8.58
CA GLN A 14 -34.70 -15.86 7.40
C GLN A 14 -35.57 -16.38 6.25
N ALA A 15 -35.46 -17.67 5.94
CA ALA A 15 -36.15 -18.27 4.80
C ALA A 15 -37.62 -18.60 5.09
N ARG A 16 -38.01 -18.68 6.37
CA ARG A 16 -39.33 -19.12 6.85
C ARG A 16 -39.82 -20.42 6.17
N HIS A 17 -38.88 -21.27 5.74
CA HIS A 17 -39.16 -22.49 4.98
C HIS A 17 -37.95 -23.44 5.05
N LEU A 18 -38.15 -24.68 5.49
CA LEU A 18 -37.10 -25.68 5.73
C LEU A 18 -36.22 -25.94 4.50
N GLY A 19 -36.82 -26.20 3.34
CA GLY A 19 -36.06 -26.46 2.11
C GLY A 19 -35.18 -25.29 1.63
N ARG A 20 -35.67 -24.05 1.71
CA ARG A 20 -34.89 -22.85 1.34
C ARG A 20 -33.78 -22.57 2.36
N ALA A 21 -34.05 -22.82 3.65
CA ALA A 21 -33.05 -22.69 4.69
C ALA A 21 -31.91 -23.72 4.53
N ALA A 22 -32.25 -24.95 4.16
CA ALA A 22 -31.29 -26.02 3.92
C ALA A 22 -30.39 -25.69 2.71
N GLN A 23 -30.98 -25.19 1.62
CA GLN A 23 -30.24 -24.68 0.46
C GLN A 23 -29.28 -23.53 0.85
N ALA A 24 -29.74 -22.56 1.64
CA ALA A 24 -28.93 -21.42 2.06
C ALA A 24 -27.74 -21.81 2.97
N THR A 25 -27.88 -22.91 3.71
CA THR A 25 -26.83 -23.45 4.58
C THR A 25 -26.02 -24.59 3.95
N GLN A 26 -26.33 -24.93 2.68
CA GLN A 26 -25.70 -26.01 1.91
C GLN A 26 -25.77 -27.39 2.59
N VAL A 27 -26.85 -27.66 3.32
CA VAL A 27 -27.14 -28.97 3.92
C VAL A 27 -28.41 -29.55 3.33
N SER A 28 -28.64 -30.85 3.51
CA SER A 28 -29.92 -31.47 3.20
C SER A 28 -31.01 -31.01 4.16
N GLN A 29 -32.27 -31.09 3.73
CA GLN A 29 -33.40 -30.74 4.59
C GLN A 29 -33.47 -31.64 5.85
N LEU A 30 -33.02 -32.90 5.75
CA LEU A 30 -32.93 -33.82 6.88
C LEU A 30 -31.90 -33.35 7.90
N GLU A 31 -30.69 -33.00 7.46
CA GLU A 31 -29.62 -32.49 8.34
C GLU A 31 -30.03 -31.18 9.03
N LEU A 32 -30.73 -30.27 8.34
CA LEU A 32 -31.26 -29.06 8.95
C LEU A 32 -32.29 -29.37 10.04
N SER A 33 -33.22 -30.30 9.78
CA SER A 33 -34.22 -30.71 10.76
C SER A 33 -33.61 -31.43 11.96
N GLU A 34 -32.57 -32.25 11.77
CA GLU A 34 -31.81 -32.89 12.84
C GLU A 34 -31.03 -31.85 13.66
N ALA A 35 -30.44 -30.86 13.01
CA ALA A 35 -29.72 -29.78 13.68
C ALA A 35 -30.64 -28.94 14.60
N ILE A 36 -31.88 -28.68 14.19
CA ILE A 36 -32.86 -27.97 15.02
C ILE A 36 -33.35 -28.86 16.16
N ARG A 37 -33.65 -30.13 15.89
CA ARG A 37 -34.07 -31.08 16.93
C ARG A 37 -33.01 -31.25 18.02
N ALA A 38 -31.74 -31.26 17.64
CA ALA A 38 -30.64 -31.28 18.59
C ALA A 38 -30.62 -30.03 19.50
N LEU A 39 -30.98 -28.84 18.98
CA LEU A 39 -31.16 -27.64 19.83
C LEU A 39 -32.38 -27.76 20.76
N GLU A 40 -33.49 -28.33 20.27
CA GLU A 40 -34.69 -28.58 21.09
C GLU A 40 -34.41 -29.55 22.23
N GLU A 41 -33.65 -30.61 21.96
CA GLU A 41 -33.18 -31.59 22.95
C GLU A 41 -32.19 -30.95 23.96
N GLU A 42 -31.24 -30.15 23.48
CA GLU A 42 -30.26 -29.47 24.33
C GLU A 42 -30.91 -28.44 25.28
N TYR A 43 -31.85 -27.65 24.77
CA TYR A 43 -32.52 -26.61 25.56
C TYR A 43 -33.80 -27.09 26.27
N GLY A 44 -34.25 -28.33 26.02
CA GLY A 44 -35.44 -28.93 26.66
C GLY A 44 -36.77 -28.27 26.27
N HIS A 45 -36.80 -27.53 25.15
CA HIS A 45 -37.97 -26.79 24.68
C HIS A 45 -38.15 -26.94 23.17
N ALA A 46 -39.40 -27.10 22.73
CA ALA A 46 -39.74 -27.00 21.32
C ALA A 46 -39.48 -25.56 20.83
N LEU A 47 -38.71 -25.42 19.76
CA LEU A 47 -38.36 -24.14 19.16
C LEU A 47 -39.26 -23.83 17.95
N LEU A 48 -39.80 -24.87 17.29
CA LEU A 48 -40.67 -24.73 16.14
C LEU A 48 -42.14 -25.00 16.47
N GLU A 49 -43.04 -24.26 15.82
CA GLU A 49 -44.47 -24.59 15.80
C GLU A 49 -44.75 -25.59 14.67
N PRO A 50 -45.38 -26.75 14.99
CA PRO A 50 -45.69 -27.78 14.00
C PRO A 50 -46.72 -27.26 13.00
N GLY A 51 -46.44 -27.45 11.72
CA GLY A 51 -47.33 -27.05 10.64
C GLY A 51 -48.46 -28.05 10.34
N PRO A 52 -49.38 -27.69 9.43
CA PRO A 52 -50.56 -28.51 9.10
C PRO A 52 -50.27 -29.83 8.37
N ARG A 53 -49.00 -30.09 8.00
CA ARG A 53 -48.53 -31.37 7.45
C ARG A 53 -47.52 -31.99 8.41
N ALA A 54 -47.46 -33.31 8.47
CA ALA A 54 -46.45 -34.02 9.25
C ALA A 54 -45.04 -33.54 8.84
N GLY A 55 -44.27 -33.01 9.80
CA GLY A 55 -42.94 -32.43 9.56
C GLY A 55 -42.94 -31.02 8.96
N GLY A 56 -44.09 -30.33 8.91
CA GLY A 56 -44.20 -28.95 8.45
C GLY A 56 -43.75 -27.93 9.50
N PHE A 57 -43.25 -26.77 9.03
CA PHE A 57 -42.91 -25.62 9.85
C PHE A 57 -43.94 -24.51 9.63
N GLN A 58 -44.55 -24.00 10.71
CA GLN A 58 -45.51 -22.88 10.66
C GLN A 58 -44.94 -21.58 11.24
N GLY A 59 -44.10 -21.69 12.27
CA GLY A 59 -43.58 -20.54 13.02
C GLY A 59 -42.58 -20.97 14.09
N PHE A 60 -42.11 -20.01 14.87
CA PHE A 60 -41.29 -20.26 16.06
C PHE A 60 -42.16 -20.12 17.30
N THR A 61 -41.92 -20.97 18.30
CA THR A 61 -42.51 -20.78 19.63
C THR A 61 -41.95 -19.51 20.29
N PRO A 62 -42.53 -19.00 21.40
CA PRO A 62 -41.93 -17.89 22.14
C PRO A 62 -40.48 -18.17 22.56
N GLN A 63 -40.18 -19.40 22.99
CA GLN A 63 -38.84 -19.87 23.30
C GLN A 63 -37.98 -19.92 22.03
N GLY A 64 -38.53 -20.39 20.91
CA GLY A 64 -37.89 -20.38 19.59
C GLY A 64 -37.46 -19.00 19.12
N GLU A 65 -38.32 -17.99 19.26
CA GLU A 65 -37.99 -16.60 18.93
C GLU A 65 -36.89 -16.04 19.85
N GLN A 66 -36.90 -16.39 21.15
CA GLN A 66 -35.82 -16.01 22.07
C GLN A 66 -34.48 -16.65 21.70
N VAL A 67 -34.46 -17.96 21.43
CA VAL A 67 -33.25 -18.68 21.01
C VAL A 67 -32.78 -18.17 19.65
N LEU A 68 -33.68 -17.88 18.72
CA LEU A 68 -33.35 -17.28 17.42
C LEU A 68 -32.70 -15.90 17.55
N ALA A 69 -33.22 -15.05 18.44
CA ALA A 69 -32.63 -13.73 18.71
C ALA A 69 -31.21 -13.87 19.30
N TRP A 70 -31.02 -14.77 20.27
CA TRP A 70 -29.72 -15.09 20.82
C TRP A 70 -28.76 -15.68 19.78
N ALA A 71 -29.23 -16.61 18.95
CA ALA A 71 -28.46 -17.23 17.88
C ALA A 71 -27.95 -16.18 16.88
N ARG A 72 -28.80 -15.23 16.48
CA ARG A 72 -28.42 -14.11 15.62
C ARG A 72 -27.35 -13.25 16.26
N SER A 73 -27.56 -12.85 17.52
CA SER A 73 -26.59 -12.02 18.24
C SER A 73 -25.24 -12.73 18.43
N PHE A 74 -25.26 -14.00 18.82
CA PHE A 74 -24.05 -14.80 19.01
C PHE A 74 -23.26 -15.00 17.71
N LEU A 75 -23.93 -15.34 16.61
CA LEU A 75 -23.28 -15.46 15.31
C LEU A 75 -22.73 -14.10 14.84
N GLN A 76 -23.46 -13.02 15.04
CA GLN A 76 -23.00 -11.67 14.71
C GLN A 76 -21.74 -11.29 15.49
N HIS A 77 -21.72 -11.45 16.81
CA HIS A 77 -20.54 -11.21 17.63
C HIS A 77 -19.33 -12.07 17.21
N GLY A 78 -19.58 -13.32 16.79
CA GLY A 78 -18.55 -14.19 16.25
C GLY A 78 -17.97 -13.68 14.92
N GLU A 79 -18.80 -13.17 14.01
CA GLU A 79 -18.34 -12.52 12.78
C GLU A 79 -17.61 -11.20 13.07
N ASP A 80 -18.07 -10.42 14.04
CA ASP A 80 -17.44 -9.16 14.47
C ASP A 80 -16.01 -9.41 14.97
N LEU A 81 -15.85 -10.35 15.90
CA LEU A 81 -14.53 -10.76 16.40
C LEU A 81 -13.59 -11.21 15.27
N ARG A 82 -14.10 -12.00 14.31
CA ARG A 82 -13.29 -12.42 13.15
C ARG A 82 -12.89 -11.23 12.28
N ARG A 83 -13.78 -10.27 12.07
CA ARG A 83 -13.47 -9.05 11.30
C ARG A 83 -12.40 -8.22 12.00
N GLU A 84 -12.50 -8.04 13.31
CA GLU A 84 -11.49 -7.32 14.11
C GLU A 84 -10.13 -8.01 14.04
N LEU A 85 -10.09 -9.33 14.24
CA LEU A 85 -8.84 -10.10 14.15
C LEU A 85 -8.22 -10.04 12.74
N HIS A 86 -9.04 -10.09 11.69
CA HIS A 86 -8.56 -9.92 10.32
C HIS A 86 -8.02 -8.51 10.06
N ALA A 87 -8.66 -7.47 10.59
CA ALA A 87 -8.17 -6.10 10.45
C ALA A 87 -6.80 -5.92 11.14
N VAL A 88 -6.64 -6.42 12.36
CA VAL A 88 -5.35 -6.41 13.08
C VAL A 88 -4.27 -7.19 12.30
N GLN A 89 -4.63 -8.33 11.71
CA GLN A 89 -3.71 -9.11 10.89
C GLN A 89 -3.26 -8.34 9.63
N GLN A 90 -4.19 -7.65 8.96
CA GLN A 90 -3.88 -6.84 7.78
C GLN A 90 -2.96 -5.67 8.13
N GLU A 91 -3.24 -4.94 9.21
CA GLU A 91 -2.38 -3.86 9.68
C GLU A 91 -0.98 -4.38 10.02
N SER A 92 -0.89 -5.50 10.73
CA SER A 92 0.39 -6.14 11.08
C SER A 92 1.18 -6.57 9.85
N ALA A 93 0.52 -7.02 8.78
CA ALA A 93 1.17 -7.47 7.56
C ALA A 93 1.89 -6.33 6.81
N ILE A 94 1.36 -5.11 6.86
CA ILE A 94 1.97 -3.93 6.21
C ILE A 94 2.73 -3.03 7.19
N ALA A 95 2.64 -3.30 8.50
CA ALA A 95 3.28 -2.51 9.55
C ALA A 95 4.77 -2.20 9.25
N PRO A 96 5.61 -3.15 8.78
CA PRO A 96 7.00 -2.82 8.48
C PRO A 96 7.17 -1.75 7.40
N LEU A 97 6.24 -1.64 6.44
CA LEU A 97 6.26 -0.58 5.42
C LEU A 97 5.78 0.76 5.99
N LEU A 98 4.76 0.73 6.86
CA LEU A 98 4.21 1.92 7.53
C LEU A 98 5.20 2.51 8.55
N GLU A 99 5.93 1.65 9.25
CA GLU A 99 6.86 2.01 10.31
C GLU A 99 8.26 2.34 9.80
N ARG A 100 8.63 1.94 8.58
CA ARG A 100 9.94 2.20 7.99
C ARG A 100 10.35 3.67 8.13
N ARG A 101 11.52 3.90 8.73
CA ARG A 101 12.17 5.22 8.87
C ARG A 101 13.60 5.16 8.36
N SER A 102 14.10 6.30 7.90
CA SER A 102 15.51 6.43 7.55
C SER A 102 16.29 6.74 8.83
N VAL A 103 17.28 5.92 9.15
CA VAL A 103 18.09 6.05 10.37
C VAL A 103 19.42 6.70 10.01
N SER A 104 19.68 7.92 10.51
CA SER A 104 20.91 8.64 10.17
C SER A 104 22.16 7.92 10.67
N PRO A 105 23.33 8.08 10.03
CA PRO A 105 24.54 7.35 10.43
C PRO A 105 25.01 7.61 11.86
N LYS A 106 24.60 8.74 12.46
CA LYS A 106 24.91 9.08 13.86
C LYS A 106 24.16 8.19 14.87
N ARG A 107 23.08 7.53 14.43
CA ARG A 107 22.23 6.64 15.22
C ARG A 107 22.51 5.16 14.92
N LEU A 108 23.60 4.86 14.22
CA LEU A 108 24.02 3.51 13.84
C LEU A 108 25.30 3.13 14.58
N ARG A 109 25.40 1.86 15.00
CA ARG A 109 26.63 1.26 15.53
C ARG A 109 26.82 -0.16 15.01
N ALA A 110 28.02 -0.71 15.24
CA ALA A 110 28.29 -2.12 15.01
C ALA A 110 27.49 -3.02 16.00
N PRO A 111 27.07 -4.23 15.58
CA PRO A 111 27.31 -4.82 14.27
C PRO A 111 26.45 -4.20 13.16
N GLY A 112 26.94 -4.25 11.93
CA GLY A 112 26.10 -4.04 10.75
C GLY A 112 25.59 -5.37 10.19
N PRO A 113 24.79 -5.34 9.11
CA PRO A 113 24.41 -6.56 8.40
C PRO A 113 25.67 -7.27 7.87
N GLY A 114 25.81 -8.56 8.20
CA GLY A 114 26.85 -9.42 7.61
C GLY A 114 26.52 -9.85 6.18
N ALA A 115 27.39 -10.65 5.56
CA ALA A 115 27.27 -11.04 4.15
C ALA A 115 25.93 -11.70 3.80
N GLU A 116 25.43 -12.61 4.64
CA GLU A 116 24.13 -13.29 4.43
C GLU A 116 22.95 -12.31 4.49
N HIS A 117 22.99 -11.34 5.40
CA HIS A 117 21.98 -10.29 5.48
C HIS A 117 22.04 -9.37 4.27
N ILE A 118 23.25 -9.00 3.81
CA ILE A 118 23.43 -8.21 2.59
C ILE A 118 22.87 -8.95 1.38
N ASP A 119 23.10 -10.26 1.27
CA ASP A 119 22.54 -11.08 0.21
C ASP A 119 21.00 -11.05 0.22
N LEU A 120 20.36 -11.28 1.37
CA LEU A 120 18.89 -11.19 1.51
C LEU A 120 18.35 -9.79 1.15
N ILE A 121 19.05 -8.73 1.58
CA ILE A 121 18.69 -7.35 1.26
C ILE A 121 18.74 -7.11 -0.26
N LEU A 122 19.76 -7.63 -0.94
CA LEU A 122 19.90 -7.51 -2.39
C LEU A 122 18.89 -8.39 -3.14
N GLN A 123 18.58 -9.59 -2.65
CA GLN A 123 17.51 -10.43 -3.19
C GLN A 123 16.16 -9.70 -3.15
N ALA A 124 15.86 -8.99 -2.06
CA ALA A 124 14.66 -8.16 -1.96
C ALA A 124 14.70 -6.98 -2.95
N ALA A 125 15.85 -6.33 -3.11
CA ALA A 125 16.05 -5.27 -4.10
C ALA A 125 15.80 -5.75 -5.54
N LEU A 126 16.22 -6.98 -5.88
CA LEU A 126 15.97 -7.65 -7.16
C LEU A 126 14.48 -7.96 -7.42
N ARG A 127 13.61 -7.84 -6.41
CA ARG A 127 12.14 -7.98 -6.59
C ARG A 127 11.47 -6.69 -7.06
N ALA A 128 12.23 -5.63 -7.33
CA ALA A 128 11.69 -4.40 -7.90
C ALA A 128 10.98 -4.68 -9.24
N PRO A 129 9.88 -3.95 -9.55
CA PRO A 129 9.33 -3.97 -10.89
C PRO A 129 10.39 -3.49 -11.89
N ASP A 130 10.62 -4.30 -12.92
CA ASP A 130 11.67 -4.07 -13.91
C ASP A 130 11.17 -4.49 -15.29
N HIS A 131 10.74 -3.50 -16.09
CA HIS A 131 10.31 -3.75 -17.45
C HIS A 131 11.50 -4.27 -18.26
N GLY A 132 11.38 -5.50 -18.75
CA GLY A 132 12.42 -6.15 -19.52
C GLY A 132 13.55 -6.79 -18.69
N GLY A 133 13.45 -6.81 -17.35
CA GLY A 133 14.41 -7.50 -16.47
C GLY A 133 15.86 -7.01 -16.65
N LEU A 134 16.04 -5.71 -16.86
CA LEU A 134 17.31 -5.11 -17.27
C LEU A 134 18.30 -4.92 -16.12
N HIS A 135 17.80 -4.91 -14.89
CA HIS A 135 18.51 -4.55 -13.67
C HIS A 135 19.34 -3.28 -13.88
N PRO A 136 18.70 -2.12 -14.12
CA PRO A 136 19.37 -0.87 -14.48
C PRO A 136 20.03 -0.20 -13.26
N TRP A 137 20.61 -0.98 -12.36
CA TRP A 137 21.24 -0.54 -11.13
C TRP A 137 22.24 -1.58 -10.64
N ARG A 138 23.19 -1.17 -9.81
CA ARG A 138 24.13 -2.03 -9.10
C ARG A 138 24.53 -1.41 -7.77
N VAL A 139 25.10 -2.22 -6.88
CA VAL A 139 25.69 -1.75 -5.62
C VAL A 139 27.19 -2.02 -5.58
N VAL A 140 27.93 -1.20 -4.84
CA VAL A 140 29.33 -1.46 -4.49
C VAL A 140 29.46 -1.41 -2.97
N GLU A 141 29.91 -2.50 -2.37
CA GLU A 141 30.20 -2.54 -0.94
C GLU A 141 31.59 -1.97 -0.66
N PHE A 142 31.68 -1.08 0.33
CA PHE A 142 32.96 -0.65 0.89
C PHE A 142 33.21 -1.42 2.18
N ARG A 143 34.05 -2.47 2.12
CA ARG A 143 34.43 -3.24 3.31
C ARG A 143 35.37 -2.44 4.20
N GLU A 144 35.50 -2.87 5.45
CA GLU A 144 36.22 -2.18 6.51
C GLU A 144 37.65 -1.78 6.10
N ALA A 145 38.40 -2.69 5.49
CA ALA A 145 39.78 -2.46 5.06
C ALA A 145 39.94 -1.33 4.03
N GLN A 146 38.89 -1.00 3.25
CA GLN A 146 38.95 0.08 2.25
C GLN A 146 38.42 1.42 2.77
N ARG A 147 37.81 1.49 3.97
CA ARG A 147 37.14 2.70 4.47
C ARG A 147 38.08 3.87 4.71
N ALA A 148 39.31 3.61 5.15
CA ALA A 148 40.32 4.66 5.29
C ALA A 148 40.68 5.28 3.93
N ALA A 149 40.89 4.45 2.90
CA ALA A 149 41.18 4.92 1.55
C ALA A 149 39.99 5.69 0.95
N LEU A 150 38.76 5.25 1.22
CA LEU A 150 37.54 5.97 0.83
C LEU A 150 37.44 7.34 1.52
N ALA A 151 37.83 7.43 2.79
CA ALA A 151 37.83 8.69 3.54
C ALA A 151 38.76 9.74 2.93
N GLU A 152 39.95 9.33 2.46
CA GLU A 152 40.87 10.23 1.74
C GLU A 152 40.25 10.79 0.46
N ARG A 153 39.51 9.95 -0.28
CA ARG A 153 38.83 10.37 -1.52
C ARG A 153 37.68 11.33 -1.25
N PHE A 154 36.92 11.10 -0.18
CA PHE A 154 35.85 12.01 0.24
C PHE A 154 36.39 13.37 0.72
N GLU A 155 37.55 13.37 1.38
CA GLU A 155 38.22 14.61 1.75
C GLU A 155 38.77 15.35 0.51
N ALA A 156 39.40 14.63 -0.42
CA ALA A 156 39.88 15.20 -1.67
C ALA A 156 38.74 15.80 -2.50
N GLU A 157 37.60 15.12 -2.61
CA GLU A 157 36.39 15.69 -3.23
C GLU A 157 35.94 16.97 -2.52
N LYS A 158 35.86 16.96 -1.18
CA LYS A 158 35.43 18.15 -0.42
C LYS A 158 36.35 19.34 -0.68
N ARG A 159 37.67 19.13 -0.78
CA ARG A 159 38.64 20.18 -1.13
C ARG A 159 38.47 20.70 -2.55
N ARG A 160 38.21 19.83 -3.52
CA ARG A 160 37.95 20.24 -4.92
C ARG A 160 36.69 21.10 -5.01
N ARG A 161 35.62 20.68 -4.35
CA ARG A 161 34.32 21.37 -4.39
C ARG A 161 34.32 22.68 -3.59
N ASP A 162 35.02 22.69 -2.46
CA ASP A 162 35.08 23.82 -1.53
C ASP A 162 36.53 24.03 -1.07
N PRO A 163 37.33 24.80 -1.83
CA PRO A 163 38.73 25.06 -1.49
C PRO A 163 38.95 25.76 -0.14
N LEU A 164 37.90 26.39 0.41
CA LEU A 164 37.93 27.08 1.70
C LEU A 164 37.36 26.23 2.85
N ALA A 165 37.07 24.94 2.59
CA ALA A 165 36.54 24.02 3.59
C ALA A 165 37.40 24.01 4.86
N SER A 166 36.76 24.22 6.01
CA SER A 166 37.47 24.22 7.30
C SER A 166 38.00 22.82 7.63
N PRO A 167 38.99 22.70 8.54
CA PRO A 167 39.43 21.40 9.04
C PRO A 167 38.29 20.55 9.62
N ALA A 168 37.25 21.18 10.19
CA ALA A 168 36.06 20.49 10.68
C ALA A 168 35.21 19.93 9.53
N ASP A 169 35.07 20.65 8.42
CA ASP A 169 34.35 20.18 7.23
C ASP A 169 35.03 18.99 6.57
N LEU A 170 36.37 19.05 6.48
CA LEU A 170 37.18 17.94 5.97
C LEU A 170 37.04 16.70 6.85
N ARG A 171 37.12 16.84 8.18
CA ARG A 171 36.85 15.73 9.11
C ARG A 171 35.45 15.14 8.93
N ARG A 172 34.42 15.98 8.82
CA ARG A 172 33.04 15.51 8.55
C ARG A 172 32.94 14.76 7.23
N ALA A 173 33.63 15.22 6.18
CA ALA A 173 33.67 14.53 4.90
C ALA A 173 34.29 13.11 5.04
N ARG A 174 35.42 12.98 5.74
CA ARG A 174 36.02 11.68 6.07
C ARG A 174 35.07 10.79 6.86
N GLU A 175 34.39 11.32 7.87
CA GLU A 175 33.47 10.58 8.73
C GLU A 175 32.31 9.94 7.95
N HIS A 176 31.88 10.52 6.81
CA HIS A 176 30.86 9.87 5.97
C HIS A 176 31.34 8.51 5.44
N ALA A 177 32.65 8.35 5.24
CA ALA A 177 33.26 7.10 4.83
C ALA A 177 33.56 6.17 6.01
N THR A 178 33.54 6.58 7.29
CA THR A 178 34.00 5.69 8.37
C THR A 178 32.98 5.46 9.47
N ARG A 179 32.01 6.36 9.64
CA ARG A 179 31.00 6.27 10.70
C ARG A 179 30.02 5.09 10.52
N PRO A 180 29.43 4.84 9.33
CA PRO A 180 28.50 3.73 9.17
C PRO A 180 29.21 2.38 9.27
N PRO A 181 28.69 1.42 10.07
CA PRO A 181 29.21 0.06 10.16
C PRO A 181 29.32 -0.63 8.80
N VAL A 182 28.27 -0.53 7.98
CA VAL A 182 28.28 -0.95 6.58
C VAL A 182 27.91 0.25 5.72
N LEU A 183 28.61 0.41 4.60
CA LEU A 183 28.20 1.39 3.60
C LEU A 183 28.40 0.89 2.17
N LEU A 184 27.38 1.16 1.37
CA LEU A 184 27.26 0.77 -0.03
C LEU A 184 27.16 2.04 -0.88
N ALA A 185 27.70 2.03 -2.10
CA ALA A 185 27.26 2.94 -3.14
C ALA A 185 26.11 2.30 -3.92
N PHE A 186 25.05 3.06 -4.19
CA PHE A 186 23.97 2.65 -5.09
C PHE A 186 24.13 3.41 -6.41
N ILE A 187 24.23 2.68 -7.51
CA ILE A 187 24.58 3.22 -8.83
C ILE A 187 23.47 2.83 -9.80
N VAL A 188 22.91 3.81 -10.52
CA VAL A 188 21.97 3.56 -11.62
C VAL A 188 22.77 3.33 -12.89
N VAL A 189 22.41 2.28 -13.63
CA VAL A 189 23.10 1.80 -14.83
C VAL A 189 22.09 1.71 -15.98
N PRO A 190 21.60 2.83 -16.54
CA PRO A 190 20.64 2.79 -17.63
C PRO A 190 21.22 2.06 -18.85
N ARG A 191 20.41 1.21 -19.47
CA ARG A 191 20.75 0.47 -20.69
C ARG A 191 20.32 1.28 -21.91
N ALA A 192 21.26 2.00 -22.52
CA ALA A 192 21.00 2.94 -23.62
C ALA A 192 20.40 2.29 -24.88
N ARG A 193 20.73 1.02 -25.18
CA ARG A 193 20.24 0.29 -26.36
C ARG A 193 19.00 -0.58 -26.07
N SER A 194 18.31 -0.33 -24.96
CA SER A 194 17.08 -1.04 -24.61
C SER A 194 15.87 -0.45 -25.32
N LYS A 195 14.87 -1.29 -25.62
CA LYS A 195 13.53 -0.84 -26.03
C LYS A 195 12.75 -0.19 -24.89
N VAL A 196 13.21 -0.39 -23.65
CA VAL A 196 12.56 0.13 -22.44
C VAL A 196 12.98 1.59 -22.23
N PRO A 197 12.03 2.53 -22.13
CA PRO A 197 12.34 3.94 -21.92
C PRO A 197 13.19 4.19 -20.68
N ALA A 198 14.14 5.12 -20.76
CA ALA A 198 15.03 5.44 -19.64
C ALA A 198 14.27 5.78 -18.34
N ARG A 199 13.16 6.53 -18.44
CA ARG A 199 12.31 6.86 -17.27
C ARG A 199 11.81 5.63 -16.50
N GLU A 200 11.49 4.54 -17.19
CA GLU A 200 11.01 3.31 -16.56
C GLU A 200 12.17 2.58 -15.87
N GLN A 201 13.37 2.64 -16.46
CA GLN A 201 14.58 2.11 -15.84
C GLN A 201 14.95 2.87 -14.55
N TRP A 202 14.80 4.20 -14.54
CA TRP A 202 14.98 5.02 -13.33
C TRP A 202 13.94 4.71 -12.26
N LEU A 203 12.67 4.49 -12.62
CA LEU A 203 11.63 4.05 -11.68
C LEU A 203 11.96 2.67 -11.10
N SER A 204 12.46 1.75 -11.92
CA SER A 204 12.90 0.42 -11.47
C SER A 204 14.06 0.52 -10.47
N ALA A 205 15.09 1.32 -10.77
CA ALA A 205 16.20 1.56 -9.85
C ALA A 205 15.75 2.21 -8.52
N GLY A 206 14.81 3.15 -8.58
CA GLY A 206 14.21 3.76 -7.39
C GLY A 206 13.40 2.76 -6.55
N ALA A 207 12.64 1.87 -7.19
CA ALA A 207 11.91 0.80 -6.51
C ALA A 207 12.86 -0.23 -5.88
N ALA A 208 13.96 -0.58 -6.55
CA ALA A 208 14.99 -1.45 -5.99
C ALA A 208 15.67 -0.86 -4.76
N LEU A 209 15.99 0.43 -4.79
CA LEU A 209 16.49 1.15 -3.61
C LEU A 209 15.45 1.15 -2.47
N GLY A 210 14.17 1.35 -2.79
CA GLY A 210 13.08 1.26 -1.81
C GLY A 210 13.00 -0.12 -1.14
N ASN A 211 13.03 -1.18 -1.94
CA ASN A 211 13.04 -2.57 -1.46
C ASN A 211 14.27 -2.88 -0.59
N LEU A 212 15.45 -2.41 -1.00
CA LEU A 212 16.70 -2.54 -0.24
C LEU A 212 16.54 -1.96 1.17
N LEU A 213 16.03 -0.72 1.27
CA LEU A 213 15.83 -0.04 2.55
C LEU A 213 14.74 -0.71 3.41
N ASN A 214 13.66 -1.19 2.79
CA ASN A 214 12.60 -1.92 3.47
C ASN A 214 13.09 -3.27 4.02
N ALA A 215 13.90 -4.00 3.25
CA ALA A 215 14.48 -5.26 3.67
C ALA A 215 15.44 -5.08 4.84
N ALA A 216 16.32 -4.07 4.76
CA ALA A 216 17.20 -3.73 5.88
C ALA A 216 16.41 -3.45 7.17
N HIS A 217 15.32 -2.69 7.07
CA HIS A 217 14.44 -2.40 8.19
C HIS A 217 13.77 -3.66 8.77
N GLN A 218 13.21 -4.52 7.91
CA GLN A 218 12.56 -5.77 8.33
C GLN A 218 13.52 -6.77 8.97
N LEU A 219 14.79 -6.75 8.57
CA LEU A 219 15.86 -7.54 9.20
C LEU A 219 16.38 -6.90 10.50
N GLY A 220 15.80 -5.79 10.96
CA GLY A 220 16.15 -5.12 12.22
C GLY A 220 17.29 -4.11 12.12
N PHE A 221 17.77 -3.76 10.92
CA PHE A 221 18.83 -2.78 10.73
C PHE A 221 18.27 -1.38 10.45
N GLY A 222 18.99 -0.37 10.94
CA GLY A 222 18.77 1.01 10.51
C GLY A 222 19.48 1.24 9.18
N ALA A 223 18.80 1.90 8.25
CA ALA A 223 19.38 2.28 6.98
C ALA A 223 18.96 3.68 6.54
N ILE A 224 19.82 4.33 5.75
CA ILE A 224 19.52 5.59 5.08
C ILE A 224 20.30 5.69 3.78
N MET A 225 19.62 6.14 2.73
CA MET A 225 20.26 6.62 1.52
C MET A 225 20.58 8.11 1.67
N LEU A 226 21.84 8.48 1.48
CA LEU A 226 22.29 9.86 1.43
C LEU A 226 22.88 10.15 0.05
N SER A 227 22.20 11.03 -0.69
CA SER A 227 22.76 11.70 -1.86
C SER A 227 23.42 13.03 -1.42
N GLY A 228 24.01 13.74 -2.37
CA GLY A 228 24.62 15.04 -2.15
C GLY A 228 25.57 15.40 -3.27
N GLU A 229 26.11 16.62 -3.25
CA GLU A 229 26.98 17.17 -4.31
C GLU A 229 28.15 16.25 -4.69
N ARG A 230 28.69 15.52 -3.69
CA ARG A 230 29.73 14.51 -3.90
C ARG A 230 29.38 13.46 -4.96
N CYS A 231 28.10 13.10 -5.07
CA CYS A 231 27.64 12.08 -6.02
C CYS A 231 27.74 12.55 -7.48
N PHE A 232 27.92 13.86 -7.69
CA PHE A 232 28.09 14.49 -8.99
C PHE A 232 29.56 14.84 -9.29
N ASP A 233 30.49 14.55 -8.38
CA ASP A 233 31.93 14.78 -8.63
C ASP A 233 32.45 13.70 -9.61
N PRO A 234 32.90 14.09 -10.82
CA PRO A 234 33.29 13.13 -11.84
C PRO A 234 34.59 12.39 -11.49
N VAL A 235 35.49 13.04 -10.75
CA VAL A 235 36.76 12.44 -10.30
C VAL A 235 36.50 11.33 -9.31
N LEU A 236 35.72 11.60 -8.26
CA LEU A 236 35.33 10.59 -7.30
C LEU A 236 34.55 9.46 -7.95
N SER A 237 33.60 9.78 -8.84
CA SER A 237 32.83 8.76 -9.57
C SER A 237 33.75 7.80 -10.31
N ALA A 238 34.74 8.32 -11.05
CA ALA A 238 35.74 7.50 -11.73
C ALA A 238 36.60 6.67 -10.75
N GLU A 239 37.06 7.26 -9.63
CA GLU A 239 37.82 6.56 -8.60
C GLU A 239 37.05 5.42 -7.92
N LEU A 240 35.72 5.53 -7.86
CA LEU A 240 34.81 4.49 -7.35
C LEU A 240 34.40 3.48 -8.43
N GLY A 241 34.93 3.60 -9.65
CA GLY A 241 34.62 2.72 -10.78
C GLY A 241 33.22 2.92 -11.36
N VAL A 242 32.66 4.11 -11.24
CA VAL A 242 31.41 4.52 -11.91
C VAL A 242 31.75 4.94 -13.33
N LYS A 243 31.11 4.31 -14.32
CA LYS A 243 31.36 4.60 -15.74
C LYS A 243 30.67 5.91 -16.17
N PRO A 244 31.10 6.54 -17.29
CA PRO A 244 30.50 7.79 -17.78
C PRO A 244 28.99 7.72 -18.04
N GLU A 245 28.47 6.55 -18.40
CA GLU A 245 27.04 6.28 -18.63
C GLU A 245 26.26 5.86 -17.38
N GLU A 246 26.95 5.70 -16.24
CA GLU A 246 26.38 5.32 -14.95
C GLU A 246 26.23 6.53 -14.04
N PHE A 247 25.33 6.42 -13.07
CA PHE A 247 25.00 7.51 -12.17
C PHE A 247 25.13 7.03 -10.72
N LEU A 248 26.08 7.60 -9.98
CA LEU A 248 26.15 7.41 -8.54
C LEU A 248 24.93 8.09 -7.90
N ALA A 249 23.91 7.32 -7.54
CA ALA A 249 22.70 7.87 -6.91
C ALA A 249 23.00 8.36 -5.48
N GLY A 250 23.98 7.74 -4.83
CA GLY A 250 24.43 8.07 -3.48
C GLY A 250 24.86 6.86 -2.68
N PHE A 251 24.92 7.04 -1.36
CA PHE A 251 25.47 6.04 -0.45
C PHE A 251 24.42 5.56 0.55
N VAL A 252 24.31 4.24 0.70
CA VAL A 252 23.46 3.60 1.69
C VAL A 252 24.30 3.29 2.92
N SER A 253 23.96 3.89 4.05
CA SER A 253 24.55 3.58 5.36
C SER A 253 23.67 2.58 6.10
N LEU A 254 24.25 1.50 6.65
CA LEU A 254 23.54 0.48 7.42
C LEU A 254 24.24 0.16 8.75
N GLY A 255 23.46 -0.23 9.76
CA GLY A 255 23.97 -0.63 11.08
C GLY A 255 22.88 -1.00 12.07
N SER A 256 23.25 -1.50 13.25
CA SER A 256 22.32 -1.63 14.36
C SER A 256 21.89 -0.26 14.89
N VAL A 257 20.60 -0.10 15.14
CA VAL A 257 20.01 1.15 15.66
C VAL A 257 20.34 1.29 17.14
N VAL A 258 20.95 2.42 17.53
CA VAL A 258 21.15 2.76 18.97
C VAL A 258 20.11 3.71 19.52
N GLU A 259 19.53 4.52 18.64
CA GLU A 259 18.59 5.56 18.99
C GLU A 259 17.54 5.61 17.89
N ALA A 260 16.27 5.52 18.27
CA ALA A 260 15.17 5.59 17.31
C ALA A 260 15.26 6.92 16.53
N PRO A 261 15.04 6.92 15.20
CA PRO A 261 14.94 8.18 14.46
C PRO A 261 13.71 8.97 14.93
N PRO A 262 13.70 10.30 14.72
CA PRO A 262 12.53 11.12 15.05
C PRO A 262 11.27 10.60 14.32
N PRO A 263 10.07 10.80 14.92
CA PRO A 263 8.83 10.38 14.29
C PRO A 263 8.66 11.05 12.92
N ARG A 264 8.04 10.34 11.98
CA ARG A 264 7.73 10.90 10.66
C ARG A 264 6.55 11.85 10.80
N SER A 265 6.56 12.95 10.06
CA SER A 265 5.38 13.79 9.91
C SER A 265 4.23 12.95 9.33
N HIS A 266 3.04 13.13 9.90
CA HIS A 266 1.85 12.45 9.42
C HIS A 266 1.45 13.02 8.05
N ALA A 267 1.36 12.16 7.04
CA ALA A 267 0.88 12.51 5.70
C ALA A 267 -0.44 11.79 5.46
N LEU A 268 -1.43 12.50 4.90
CA LEU A 268 -2.75 11.94 4.63
C LEU A 268 -2.78 11.35 3.21
N PRO A 269 -3.41 10.18 2.99
CA PRO A 269 -3.53 9.58 1.66
C PRO A 269 -4.10 10.52 0.60
N GLY A 270 -5.07 11.37 0.97
CA GLY A 270 -5.70 12.34 0.06
C GLY A 270 -4.76 13.41 -0.52
N GLN A 271 -3.52 13.53 -0.03
CA GLN A 271 -2.50 14.40 -0.63
C GLN A 271 -1.90 13.82 -1.92
N VAL A 272 -1.96 12.50 -2.10
CA VAL A 272 -1.35 11.77 -3.23
C VAL A 272 -2.35 10.86 -3.96
N TRP A 273 -3.60 10.85 -3.51
CA TRP A 273 -4.67 10.03 -4.07
C TRP A 273 -5.84 10.90 -4.49
N SER A 274 -6.34 10.65 -5.69
CA SER A 274 -7.61 11.18 -6.18
C SER A 274 -8.31 10.12 -7.02
N ALA A 275 -9.64 10.14 -7.00
CA ALA A 275 -10.43 9.39 -7.95
C ALA A 275 -10.52 10.21 -9.25
N TRP A 276 -10.21 9.58 -10.39
CA TRP A 276 -10.42 10.21 -11.68
C TRP A 276 -11.91 10.45 -11.91
N VAL A 277 -12.24 11.66 -12.37
CA VAL A 277 -13.59 12.03 -12.79
C VAL A 277 -13.51 12.37 -14.29
N PRO A 278 -14.30 11.71 -15.15
CA PRO A 278 -14.33 12.07 -16.57
C PRO A 278 -14.79 13.52 -16.72
N SER A 279 -14.05 14.31 -17.50
CA SER A 279 -14.56 15.60 -17.93
C SER A 279 -15.80 15.39 -18.81
N ALA A 280 -16.79 16.26 -18.67
CA ALA A 280 -17.89 16.30 -19.63
C ALA A 280 -17.29 16.56 -21.01
N ILE A 281 -17.58 15.68 -21.98
CA ILE A 281 -17.23 15.93 -23.38
C ILE A 281 -17.92 17.23 -23.76
N PRO A 282 -17.21 18.29 -24.19
CA PRO A 282 -17.85 19.50 -24.67
C PRO A 282 -18.82 19.10 -25.78
N ARG A 283 -20.12 19.34 -25.58
CA ARG A 283 -21.07 19.30 -26.70
C ARG A 283 -20.51 20.27 -27.73
N ALA A 284 -20.17 19.76 -28.92
CA ALA A 284 -19.79 20.60 -30.04
C ALA A 284 -20.82 21.73 -30.10
N ALA A 285 -20.36 22.97 -29.95
CA ALA A 285 -21.22 24.12 -30.17
C ALA A 285 -21.88 23.89 -31.53
N ALA A 286 -23.21 23.79 -31.55
CA ALA A 286 -23.97 23.77 -32.78
C ALA A 286 -23.39 24.91 -33.63
N GLN A 287 -22.75 24.55 -34.74
CA GLN A 287 -22.17 25.52 -35.66
C GLN A 287 -23.25 26.57 -35.91
N ALA A 288 -23.00 27.80 -35.48
CA ALA A 288 -23.85 28.92 -35.84
C ALA A 288 -23.90 28.91 -37.36
N ASP A 289 -25.09 28.69 -37.91
CA ASP A 289 -25.35 28.71 -39.34
C ASP A 289 -24.82 30.06 -39.90
N PRO A 290 -23.77 30.04 -40.73
CA PRO A 290 -23.16 31.26 -41.25
C PRO A 290 -24.09 32.02 -42.21
N PHE A 291 -25.28 31.46 -42.54
CA PHE A 291 -26.27 32.08 -43.42
C PHE A 291 -27.46 32.70 -42.69
N ARG A 292 -27.50 32.72 -41.35
CA ARG A 292 -28.52 33.49 -40.64
C ARG A 292 -28.22 34.98 -40.75
N GLN A 293 -28.76 35.62 -41.79
CA GLN A 293 -28.71 37.07 -41.95
C GLN A 293 -29.31 37.75 -40.71
N PRO A 294 -28.69 38.82 -40.18
CA PRO A 294 -29.28 39.59 -39.09
C PRO A 294 -30.60 40.20 -39.55
N ALA A 295 -31.64 40.06 -38.73
CA ALA A 295 -32.93 40.71 -38.97
C ALA A 295 -32.74 42.23 -38.96
N ASP A 296 -33.28 42.88 -40.00
CA ASP A 296 -33.20 44.32 -40.23
C ASP A 296 -33.81 45.11 -39.05
N PRO A 297 -33.13 46.13 -38.46
CA PRO A 297 -33.58 46.77 -37.22
C PRO A 297 -34.78 47.72 -37.35
N LEU A 298 -35.49 47.73 -38.49
CA LEU A 298 -36.62 48.62 -38.74
C LEU A 298 -37.85 47.84 -39.20
N ASN A 299 -38.45 47.09 -38.29
CA ASN A 299 -39.88 46.83 -38.36
C ASN A 299 -40.50 46.85 -36.95
N LEU A 300 -40.74 48.07 -36.47
CA LEU A 300 -41.62 48.34 -35.34
C LEU A 300 -43.07 48.15 -35.78
N ASN A 301 -43.80 47.35 -35.00
CA ASN A 301 -45.25 47.12 -34.98
C ASN A 301 -45.74 45.83 -35.61
N SER A 302 -45.96 44.82 -34.77
CA SER A 302 -47.34 44.37 -34.50
C SER A 302 -47.40 43.41 -33.31
N ASN A 303 -47.99 43.94 -32.24
CA ASN A 303 -48.91 43.26 -31.32
C ASN A 303 -48.35 42.30 -30.27
N LEU A 304 -48.12 42.92 -29.10
CA LEU A 304 -48.64 42.44 -27.81
C LEU A 304 -49.97 41.69 -27.96
N ASN A 305 -50.07 40.50 -27.37
CA ASN A 305 -51.10 40.28 -26.36
C ASN A 305 -50.69 39.18 -25.39
N LEU A 306 -50.78 39.56 -24.11
CA LEU A 306 -50.64 38.75 -22.92
C LEU A 306 -51.76 37.71 -22.80
N ASP A 307 -51.38 36.61 -22.14
CA ASP A 307 -52.13 35.78 -21.20
C ASP A 307 -53.55 35.33 -21.57
N ILE A 308 -53.76 34.01 -21.50
CA ILE A 308 -54.75 33.42 -20.59
C ILE A 308 -54.33 31.97 -20.29
N ALA A 309 -54.25 31.70 -19.00
CA ALA A 309 -54.10 30.39 -18.39
C ALA A 309 -55.21 29.43 -18.81
N ASN A 310 -54.91 28.13 -18.87
CA ASN A 310 -55.89 27.13 -18.46
C ASN A 310 -55.18 25.88 -17.93
N ASP A 311 -55.06 25.83 -16.62
CA ASP A 311 -54.89 24.62 -15.83
C ASP A 311 -56.29 24.15 -15.41
N LYS A 312 -56.61 22.87 -15.67
CA LYS A 312 -57.70 22.05 -15.09
C LYS A 312 -57.84 20.77 -15.92
N THR A 313 -57.27 19.65 -15.47
CA THR A 313 -57.84 18.63 -14.56
C THR A 313 -57.00 17.37 -14.62
#